data_AF-A0A1E3PDL6-F1
#
_entry.id   AF-A0A1E3PDL6-F1
#
_cell.length_a   1.000
_cell.length_b   1.000
_cell.length_c   1.000
_cell.angle_alpha   90.00
_cell.angle_beta   90.00
_cell.angle_gamma   90.00
#
_symmetry.space_group_name_H-M   'P 1'
#
loop_
_entity.id
_entity.type
_entity.pdbx_description
1 polymer ?
#
loop_
_entity_poly.entity_id
_entity_poly.type
_entity_poly.pdbx_seq_one_letter_code
_entity_poly.pdbx_strand_id
1 'polypeptide(L)'
;MLPVTHIHIDARAPTQAQRQKALRKNSNPVTNISNSASYEPISGAIDNLVVATRVTDTIAAIAKWVPYLTPNSNILFLQNGMGMMDKVISEFWPEETIDKKRVMPHMYMGSLSHGIYKHPSPQWRLTQAGEGHMKFAKYPSLPSSTGTPINELSYSLLGSEPLQATEITYLSMLIHQYERLIINCCINSTTALLDCENGELLDSSQTEHLNSTIIKECIAVTKNHFDTVLQEKSDFFPQLEKKSGLIKLESTINLGRLIHLVNLNLQRTARNSSSMRNDLAYPVPGQHPDTEIAALNGWVAYWGRTHGLRTPVNSLLQTLILAKADIINKRESDDIRIEVGENI
;
A
#
# COMPACT_ATOMS: atom_id res chain seq x y z
N MET A 1 27.78 17.66 -13.33
CA MET A 1 26.68 18.24 -12.54
C MET A 1 25.82 17.07 -12.09
N LEU A 2 25.80 16.77 -10.80
CA LEU A 2 24.87 15.77 -10.25
C LEU A 2 23.46 16.36 -10.33
N PRO A 3 22.45 15.63 -10.82
CA PRO A 3 21.08 16.12 -10.83
C PRO A 3 20.64 16.36 -9.38
N VAL A 4 20.14 17.56 -9.10
CA VAL A 4 19.58 17.92 -7.80
C VAL A 4 18.23 17.20 -7.71
N THR A 5 18.17 16.12 -6.93
CA THR A 5 16.91 15.45 -6.63
C THR A 5 16.08 16.36 -5.72
N HIS A 6 15.07 17.02 -6.28
CA HIS A 6 14.11 17.80 -5.50
C HIS A 6 13.16 16.85 -4.77
N ILE A 7 13.34 16.67 -3.45
CA ILE A 7 12.47 15.86 -2.61
C ILE A 7 11.36 16.75 -2.05
N HIS A 8 10.13 16.56 -2.52
CA HIS A 8 8.96 17.24 -1.99
C HIS A 8 8.19 16.33 -1.03
N ILE A 9 8.08 16.72 0.23
CA ILE A 9 7.37 15.95 1.28
C ILE A 9 6.11 16.73 1.68
N ASP A 10 4.94 16.26 1.26
CA ASP A 10 3.65 16.75 1.76
C ASP A 10 3.18 15.85 2.90
N ALA A 11 3.33 16.30 4.14
CA ALA A 11 2.86 15.58 5.32
C ALA A 11 1.96 16.48 6.17
N ARG A 12 0.67 16.13 6.26
CA ARG A 12 -0.27 16.77 7.19
C ARG A 12 0.16 16.50 8.64
N ALA A 13 0.20 17.55 9.47
CA ALA A 13 0.63 17.50 10.87
C ALA A 13 -0.55 17.26 11.82
N PRO A 14 -0.46 16.32 12.79
CA PRO A 14 -1.41 16.26 13.91
C PRO A 14 -1.08 17.28 15.03
N THR A 15 -2.12 17.73 15.72
CA THR A 15 -2.11 18.86 16.68
C THR A 15 -1.45 18.54 18.02
N GLN A 16 -1.04 19.61 18.70
CA GLN A 16 -0.22 19.64 19.92
C GLN A 16 -0.87 18.92 21.12
N ALA A 17 -2.21 18.81 21.15
CA ALA A 17 -2.96 18.12 22.21
C ALA A 17 -2.73 16.59 22.24
N GLN A 18 -2.39 15.98 21.10
CA GLN A 18 -2.18 14.53 20.99
C GLN A 18 -0.79 14.06 21.51
N ARG A 19 0.09 14.98 21.90
CA ARG A 19 1.53 14.70 22.18
C ARG A 19 1.85 14.36 23.64
N GLN A 20 0.95 14.58 24.60
CA GLN A 20 1.32 14.55 26.02
C GLN A 20 1.23 13.17 26.70
N LYS A 21 0.65 12.13 26.08
CA LYS A 21 0.30 10.89 26.81
C LYS A 21 1.26 9.68 26.64
N ALA A 22 2.28 9.73 25.79
CA ALA A 22 3.07 8.53 25.41
C ALA A 22 4.56 8.53 25.81
N LEU A 23 5.02 9.42 26.70
CA LEU A 23 6.43 9.53 27.08
C LEU A 23 6.81 8.59 28.23
N ARG A 24 7.14 7.31 27.98
CA ARG A 24 8.05 6.53 28.85
C ARG A 24 8.85 5.44 28.11
N LYS A 25 10.18 5.70 27.99
CA LYS A 25 11.33 4.78 27.80
C LYS A 25 11.34 3.99 26.47
N ASN A 26 12.41 3.89 25.68
CA ASN A 26 13.82 3.68 26.00
C ASN A 26 14.70 4.15 24.82
N SER A 27 15.94 4.50 25.12
CA SER A 27 16.95 5.06 24.21
C SER A 27 17.60 4.01 23.29
N ASN A 28 17.70 4.31 21.99
CA ASN A 28 18.63 3.73 21.01
C ASN A 28 18.72 4.66 19.77
N PRO A 29 19.74 4.52 18.90
CA PRO A 29 20.45 5.65 18.29
C PRO A 29 19.58 6.43 17.29
N VAL A 30 19.56 7.74 17.48
CA VAL A 30 18.79 8.70 16.71
C VAL A 30 19.65 9.22 15.57
N THR A 31 19.29 8.93 14.32
CA THR A 31 19.74 9.73 13.18
C THR A 31 18.86 10.97 13.11
N ASN A 32 19.38 12.10 13.63
CA ASN A 32 18.73 13.40 13.48
C ASN A 32 18.88 13.85 12.02
N ILE A 33 17.81 13.73 11.23
CA ILE A 33 17.74 14.41 9.94
C ILE A 33 17.38 15.88 10.23
N SER A 34 18.35 16.77 10.07
CA SER A 34 18.14 18.22 10.21
C SER A 34 17.33 18.75 9.05
N ASN A 35 16.17 19.33 9.35
CA ASN A 35 15.24 19.93 8.39
C ASN A 35 15.85 21.11 7.63
N SER A 36 15.93 20.99 6.31
CA SER A 36 15.77 22.13 5.39
C SER A 36 15.10 21.66 4.10
N ALA A 37 13.87 21.16 4.18
CA ALA A 37 13.02 21.06 3.00
C ALA A 37 12.36 22.43 2.81
N SER A 38 12.98 23.32 2.03
CA SER A 38 12.32 24.53 1.55
C SER A 38 11.23 24.15 0.56
N TYR A 39 10.02 24.71 0.74
CA TYR A 39 8.97 24.67 -0.28
C TYR A 39 9.40 25.60 -1.40
N GLU A 40 10.14 25.10 -2.37
CA GLU A 40 10.34 25.82 -3.62
C GLU A 40 9.19 25.49 -4.58
N PRO A 41 8.56 26.50 -5.22
CA PRO A 41 7.60 26.25 -6.28
C PRO A 41 8.28 25.42 -7.37
N ILE A 42 7.70 24.26 -7.74
CA ILE A 42 8.22 23.47 -8.85
C ILE A 42 8.08 24.29 -10.14
N SER A 43 9.21 24.71 -10.70
CA SER A 43 9.28 25.40 -11.99
C SER A 43 9.83 24.46 -13.06
N GLY A 44 9.15 23.36 -13.34
CA GLY A 44 9.62 22.40 -14.35
C GLY A 44 8.89 21.07 -14.36
N ALA A 45 9.26 20.22 -15.32
CA ALA A 45 8.81 18.84 -15.36
C ALA A 45 9.36 18.05 -14.17
N ILE A 46 8.57 17.13 -13.63
CA ILE A 46 9.01 16.19 -12.59
C ILE A 46 9.60 14.96 -13.28
N ASP A 47 10.88 14.67 -13.08
CA ASP A 47 11.49 13.45 -13.64
C ASP A 47 11.08 12.20 -12.86
N ASN A 48 11.01 12.27 -11.53
CA ASN A 48 10.71 11.13 -10.67
C ASN A 48 9.73 11.52 -9.54
N LEU A 49 8.55 10.91 -9.54
CA LEU A 49 7.52 11.07 -8.50
C LEU A 49 7.40 9.77 -7.69
N VAL A 50 7.68 9.84 -6.38
CA VAL A 50 7.48 8.71 -5.46
C VAL A 50 6.19 8.90 -4.68
N VAL A 51 5.25 7.97 -4.84
CA VAL A 51 3.93 7.98 -4.20
C VAL A 51 3.97 7.05 -2.99
N ALA A 52 4.14 7.66 -1.82
CA ALA A 52 4.19 7.00 -0.51
C ALA A 52 3.05 7.44 0.43
N THR A 53 1.93 7.92 -0.11
CA THR A 53 0.73 8.28 0.67
C THR A 53 -0.07 7.03 1.07
N ARG A 54 -1.11 7.17 1.89
CA ARG A 54 -2.14 6.13 2.02
C ARG A 54 -2.89 5.98 0.70
N VAL A 55 -3.43 4.78 0.45
CA VAL A 55 -4.21 4.46 -0.76
C VAL A 55 -5.41 5.40 -0.91
N THR A 56 -6.09 5.72 0.17
CA THR A 56 -7.29 6.59 0.18
C THR A 56 -6.99 8.03 -0.28
N ASP A 57 -5.75 8.49 -0.12
CA ASP A 57 -5.32 9.84 -0.49
C ASP A 57 -4.69 9.93 -1.89
N THR A 58 -4.39 8.80 -2.54
CA THR A 58 -3.52 8.75 -3.72
C THR A 58 -3.97 9.65 -4.86
N ILE A 59 -5.26 9.58 -5.23
CA ILE A 59 -5.81 10.35 -6.36
C ILE A 59 -5.67 11.85 -6.09
N ALA A 60 -6.12 12.30 -4.92
CA ALA A 60 -6.02 13.71 -4.52
C ALA A 60 -4.56 14.18 -4.42
N ALA A 61 -3.67 13.34 -3.91
CA ALA A 61 -2.25 13.63 -3.77
C ALA A 61 -1.54 13.76 -5.13
N ILE A 62 -1.87 12.91 -6.11
CA ILE A 62 -1.27 12.92 -7.44
C ILE A 62 -1.87 14.03 -8.30
N ALA A 63 -3.17 14.34 -8.18
CA ALA A 63 -3.89 15.29 -9.03
C ALA A 63 -3.16 16.64 -9.21
N LYS A 64 -2.61 17.19 -8.12
CA LYS A 64 -1.86 18.46 -8.14
C LYS A 64 -0.53 18.40 -8.90
N TRP A 65 0.04 17.21 -9.05
CA TRP A 65 1.32 16.99 -9.73
C TRP A 65 1.16 16.57 -11.19
N VAL A 66 -0.01 16.06 -11.59
CA VAL A 66 -0.32 15.66 -12.98
C VAL A 66 0.11 16.71 -14.02
N PRO A 67 -0.09 18.03 -13.82
CA PRO A 67 0.34 19.03 -14.79
C PRO A 67 1.85 19.11 -15.04
N TYR A 68 2.67 18.59 -14.14
CA TYR A 68 4.14 18.61 -14.23
C TYR A 68 4.72 17.28 -14.70
N LEU A 69 3.87 16.28 -14.97
CA LEU A 69 4.29 14.96 -15.45
C LEU A 69 4.32 14.93 -16.98
N THR A 70 5.38 14.31 -17.50
CA THR A 70 5.66 14.18 -18.94
C THR A 70 5.78 12.70 -19.31
N PRO A 71 5.85 12.36 -20.60
CA PRO A 71 6.05 10.97 -21.03
C PRO A 71 7.40 10.38 -20.57
N ASN A 72 8.37 11.22 -20.22
CA ASN A 72 9.68 10.81 -19.70
C ASN A 72 9.72 10.72 -18.16
N SER A 73 8.66 11.19 -17.48
CA SER A 73 8.57 11.12 -16.04
C SER A 73 8.39 9.67 -15.57
N ASN A 74 8.85 9.39 -14.36
CA ASN A 74 8.65 8.12 -13.68
C ASN A 74 7.75 8.31 -12.46
N ILE A 75 6.79 7.42 -12.25
CA ILE A 75 5.96 7.39 -11.04
C ILE A 75 6.14 6.04 -10.35
N LEU A 76 6.61 6.06 -9.10
CA LEU A 76 6.79 4.87 -8.27
C LEU A 76 5.73 4.82 -7.17
N PHE A 77 4.89 3.78 -7.19
CA PHE A 77 3.89 3.53 -6.16
C PHE A 77 4.44 2.59 -5.09
N LEU A 78 4.41 2.99 -3.82
CA LEU A 78 4.91 2.20 -2.67
C LEU A 78 3.82 1.72 -1.72
N GLN A 79 2.56 1.85 -2.13
CA GLN A 79 1.40 1.67 -1.27
C GLN A 79 1.05 0.18 -1.12
N ASN A 80 0.42 -0.17 0.00
CA ASN A 80 -0.13 -1.51 0.19
C ASN A 80 -1.47 -1.65 -0.54
N GLY A 81 -1.93 -2.89 -0.71
CA GLY A 81 -3.22 -3.19 -1.34
C GLY A 81 -3.15 -3.18 -2.87
N MET A 82 -4.31 -3.40 -3.50
CA MET A 82 -4.41 -3.62 -4.94
C MET A 82 -5.37 -2.63 -5.61
N GLY A 83 -5.18 -2.42 -6.92
CA GLY A 83 -6.09 -1.66 -7.79
C GLY A 83 -5.95 -0.14 -7.77
N MET A 84 -5.08 0.44 -6.93
CA MET A 84 -4.89 1.89 -6.91
C MET A 84 -4.18 2.42 -8.17
N MET A 85 -3.16 1.70 -8.65
CA MET A 85 -2.48 2.07 -9.91
C MET A 85 -3.47 2.11 -11.07
N ASP A 86 -4.33 1.10 -11.21
CA ASP A 86 -5.34 1.05 -12.28
C ASP A 86 -6.33 2.22 -12.17
N LYS A 87 -6.77 2.56 -10.95
CA LYS A 87 -7.61 3.74 -10.70
C LYS A 87 -6.93 5.05 -11.09
N VAL A 88 -5.65 5.20 -10.77
CA VAL A 88 -4.86 6.38 -11.12
C VAL A 88 -4.70 6.48 -12.65
N ILE A 89 -4.45 5.36 -13.33
CA ILE A 89 -4.39 5.29 -14.78
C ILE A 89 -5.74 5.68 -15.38
N SER A 90 -6.85 5.11 -14.92
CA SER A 90 -8.19 5.42 -15.44
C SER A 90 -8.61 6.87 -15.20
N GLU A 91 -8.18 7.48 -14.09
CA GLU A 91 -8.54 8.86 -13.73
C GLU A 91 -7.79 9.90 -14.56
N PHE A 92 -6.47 9.72 -14.72
CA PHE A 92 -5.60 10.77 -15.30
C PHE A 92 -5.11 10.48 -16.71
N TRP A 93 -5.12 9.21 -17.12
CA TRP A 93 -4.65 8.75 -18.43
C TRP A 93 -5.62 7.71 -19.05
N PRO A 94 -6.94 8.00 -19.16
CA PRO A 94 -7.89 7.07 -19.76
C PRO A 94 -7.60 6.86 -21.25
N GLU A 95 -7.74 5.62 -21.73
CA GLU A 95 -7.48 5.24 -23.13
C GLU A 95 -8.28 6.07 -24.15
N GLU A 96 -9.47 6.55 -23.76
CA GLU A 96 -10.38 7.35 -24.60
C GLU A 96 -9.92 8.81 -24.81
N THR A 97 -8.90 9.30 -24.10
CA THR A 97 -8.32 10.62 -24.35
C THR A 97 -7.38 10.61 -25.56
N ILE A 98 -7.99 10.44 -26.73
CA ILE A 98 -7.40 10.56 -28.09
C ILE A 98 -6.96 12.01 -28.40
N ASP A 99 -7.19 12.96 -27.49
CA ASP A 99 -6.46 14.22 -27.50
C ASP A 99 -5.01 13.96 -27.05
N LYS A 100 -4.12 13.82 -28.04
CA LYS A 100 -2.67 13.53 -28.05
C LYS A 100 -1.77 14.34 -27.08
N LYS A 101 -2.30 14.96 -26.02
CA LYS A 101 -1.57 15.89 -25.14
C LYS A 101 -1.05 15.26 -23.86
N ARG A 102 -1.52 14.09 -23.42
CA ARG A 102 -1.04 13.44 -22.18
C ARG A 102 -0.72 11.97 -22.40
N VAL A 103 0.52 11.70 -22.81
CA VAL A 103 1.04 10.32 -22.79
C VAL A 103 1.35 9.94 -21.36
N MET A 104 0.95 8.73 -20.97
CA MET A 104 1.20 8.19 -19.63
C MET A 104 2.72 8.17 -19.34
N PRO A 105 3.15 8.65 -18.16
CA PRO A 105 4.52 8.48 -17.68
C PRO A 105 4.91 7.01 -17.53
N HIS A 106 6.19 6.74 -17.29
CA HIS A 106 6.63 5.41 -16.89
C HIS A 106 6.13 5.09 -15.48
N MET A 107 5.34 4.03 -15.35
CA MET A 107 4.78 3.61 -14.07
C MET A 107 5.62 2.49 -13.46
N TYR A 108 5.86 2.55 -12.14
CA TYR A 108 6.57 1.55 -11.37
C TYR A 108 5.77 1.17 -10.14
N MET A 109 5.74 -0.14 -9.84
CA MET A 109 5.19 -0.67 -8.60
C MET A 109 6.35 -1.04 -7.69
N GLY A 110 6.26 -0.68 -6.41
CA GLY A 110 7.26 -0.99 -5.41
C GLY A 110 6.65 -1.53 -4.12
N SER A 111 7.43 -2.32 -3.41
CA SER A 111 7.06 -2.92 -2.13
C SER A 111 8.26 -2.83 -1.19
N LEU A 112 8.03 -2.30 0.00
CA LEU A 112 9.04 -2.14 1.04
C LEU A 112 8.74 -3.05 2.23
N SER A 113 9.79 -3.69 2.77
CA SER A 113 9.71 -4.45 4.04
C SER A 113 10.47 -3.77 5.18
N HIS A 114 10.98 -2.56 4.97
CA HIS A 114 11.64 -1.77 6.01
C HIS A 114 10.64 -1.41 7.11
N GLY A 115 11.05 -1.63 8.36
CA GLY A 115 10.27 -1.22 9.53
C GLY A 115 10.63 0.21 9.90
N ILE A 116 9.67 1.13 9.84
CA ILE A 116 9.85 2.52 10.27
C ILE A 116 8.67 2.90 11.17
N TYR A 117 8.95 3.52 12.31
CA TYR A 117 7.92 4.20 13.09
C TYR A 117 8.28 5.67 13.31
N LYS A 118 7.25 6.50 13.37
CA LYS A 118 7.35 7.93 13.64
C LYS A 118 7.14 8.15 15.14
N HIS A 119 8.03 8.92 15.76
CA HIS A 119 7.86 9.31 17.17
C HIS A 119 6.76 10.37 17.28
N PRO A 120 5.93 10.33 18.35
CA PRO A 120 4.95 11.39 18.63
C PRO A 120 5.61 12.76 18.86
N SER A 121 6.84 12.76 19.39
CA SER A 121 7.64 13.96 19.61
C SER A 121 9.13 13.61 19.63
N PRO A 122 10.01 14.42 19.02
CA PRO A 122 9.73 15.60 18.21
C PRO A 122 9.11 15.22 16.85
N GLN A 123 8.36 16.15 16.29
CA GLN A 123 7.85 16.06 14.92
C GLN A 123 9.07 15.86 14.00
N TRP A 124 9.01 14.86 13.12
CA TRP A 124 10.10 14.44 12.19
C TRP A 124 11.16 13.48 12.74
N ARG A 125 11.04 12.98 13.98
CA ARG A 125 11.86 11.85 14.39
C ARG A 125 11.27 10.54 13.88
N LEU A 126 12.01 9.87 13.01
CA LEU A 126 11.73 8.53 12.52
C LEU A 126 12.76 7.57 13.12
N THR A 127 12.35 6.35 13.44
CA THR A 127 13.27 5.27 13.79
C THR A 127 13.04 4.10 12.87
N GLN A 128 14.13 3.65 12.26
CA GLN A 128 14.16 2.38 11.57
C GLN A 128 14.14 1.26 12.62
N ALA A 129 13.01 0.57 12.69
CA ALA A 129 12.80 -0.58 13.58
C ALA A 129 13.26 -1.91 12.97
N GLY A 130 13.47 -1.95 11.65
CA GLY A 130 13.96 -3.14 10.98
C GLY A 130 14.53 -2.83 9.60
N GLU A 131 15.67 -3.45 9.31
CA GLU A 131 16.21 -3.53 7.95
C GLU A 131 15.34 -4.45 7.11
N GLY A 132 15.17 -4.08 5.85
CA GLY A 132 14.32 -4.77 4.91
C GLY A 132 14.89 -4.68 3.51
N HIS A 133 14.05 -4.99 2.54
CA HIS A 133 14.40 -4.90 1.13
C HIS A 133 13.29 -4.17 0.37
N MET A 134 13.68 -3.60 -0.77
CA MET A 134 12.76 -3.06 -1.74
C MET A 134 12.67 -4.00 -2.93
N LYS A 135 11.47 -4.35 -3.36
CA LYS A 135 11.23 -4.92 -4.68
C LYS A 135 10.48 -3.92 -5.51
N PHE A 136 10.85 -3.77 -6.76
CA PHE A 136 10.10 -2.94 -7.69
C PHE A 136 10.08 -3.51 -9.10
N ALA A 137 9.09 -3.11 -9.88
CA ALA A 137 8.95 -3.51 -11.27
C ALA A 137 8.35 -2.38 -12.09
N LYS A 138 8.77 -2.28 -13.34
CA LYS A 138 8.13 -1.42 -14.33
C LYS A 138 6.77 -2.00 -14.73
N TYR A 139 5.76 -1.13 -14.84
CA TYR A 139 4.47 -1.49 -15.41
C TYR A 139 4.62 -1.79 -16.91
N PRO A 140 3.89 -2.76 -17.48
CA PRO A 140 4.08 -3.17 -18.87
C PRO A 140 3.77 -2.02 -19.83
N SER A 141 4.64 -1.81 -20.81
CA SER A 141 4.49 -0.81 -21.88
C SER A 141 5.03 -1.38 -23.18
N LEU A 142 4.47 -0.98 -24.33
CA LEU A 142 4.99 -1.42 -25.63
C LEU A 142 6.47 -0.98 -25.76
N PRO A 143 7.33 -1.81 -26.37
CA PRO A 143 8.71 -1.44 -26.60
C PRO A 143 8.77 -0.18 -27.47
N SER A 144 9.41 0.88 -26.97
CA SER A 144 9.67 2.07 -27.78
C SER A 144 10.70 1.75 -28.86
N SER A 145 10.46 2.20 -30.09
CA SER A 145 11.40 2.08 -31.21
C SER A 145 12.66 2.94 -31.02
N THR A 146 12.64 3.90 -30.10
CA THR A 146 13.82 4.65 -29.65
C THR A 146 14.39 3.92 -28.44
N GLY A 147 15.67 3.54 -28.48
CA GLY A 147 16.34 2.77 -27.42
C GLY A 147 15.96 3.25 -26.01
N THR A 148 15.78 2.29 -25.10
CA THR A 148 15.33 2.55 -23.72
C THR A 148 16.24 3.60 -23.09
N PRO A 149 15.74 4.81 -22.75
CA PRO A 149 16.53 5.77 -21.99
C PRO A 149 17.02 5.07 -20.72
N ILE A 150 18.28 5.30 -20.34
CA ILE A 150 18.81 4.80 -19.07
C ILE A 150 17.86 5.29 -17.98
N ASN A 151 17.19 4.34 -17.33
CA ASN A 151 16.20 4.63 -16.30
C ASN A 151 16.91 5.14 -15.04
N GLU A 152 17.03 6.46 -14.91
CA GLU A 152 17.66 7.10 -13.74
C GLU A 152 17.02 6.59 -12.44
N LEU A 153 15.70 6.37 -12.41
CA LEU A 153 15.02 5.83 -11.23
C LEU A 153 15.50 4.41 -10.87
N SER A 154 15.49 3.46 -11.81
CA SER A 154 16.00 2.10 -11.54
C SER A 154 17.44 2.15 -11.06
N TYR A 155 18.28 2.96 -11.72
CA TYR A 155 19.69 3.09 -11.36
C TYR A 155 19.86 3.66 -9.95
N SER A 156 19.15 4.73 -9.61
CA SER A 156 19.19 5.34 -8.27
C SER A 156 18.68 4.39 -7.19
N LEU A 157 17.61 3.63 -7.45
CA LEU A 157 17.07 2.66 -6.50
C LEU A 157 18.06 1.50 -6.27
N LEU A 158 18.60 0.91 -7.33
CA LEU A 158 19.56 -0.20 -7.25
C LEU A 158 20.90 0.22 -6.65
N GLY A 159 21.34 1.47 -6.89
CA GLY A 159 22.57 2.02 -6.34
C GLY A 159 22.46 2.43 -4.86
N SER A 160 21.24 2.49 -4.31
CA SER A 160 21.01 2.87 -2.91
C SER A 160 21.14 1.67 -1.98
N GLU A 161 22.33 1.46 -1.43
CA GLU A 161 22.63 0.39 -0.46
C GLU A 161 21.58 0.29 0.68
N PRO A 162 21.13 1.39 1.33
CA PRO A 162 20.15 1.29 2.42
C PRO A 162 18.77 0.76 2.00
N LEU A 163 18.43 0.81 0.70
CA LEU A 163 17.14 0.32 0.21
C LEU A 163 17.17 -1.18 -0.09
N GLN A 164 18.35 -1.77 -0.28
CA GLN A 164 18.53 -3.14 -0.74
C GLN A 164 17.56 -3.48 -1.88
N ALA A 165 17.51 -2.62 -2.89
CA ALA A 165 16.51 -2.71 -3.94
C ALA A 165 16.81 -3.83 -4.92
N THR A 166 15.77 -4.52 -5.37
CA THR A 166 15.82 -5.52 -6.44
C THR A 166 14.76 -5.20 -7.48
N GLU A 167 15.17 -5.01 -8.72
CA GLU A 167 14.25 -4.94 -9.85
C GLU A 167 13.82 -6.35 -10.24
N ILE A 168 12.50 -6.56 -10.35
CA ILE A 168 11.90 -7.83 -10.75
C ILE A 168 10.92 -7.61 -11.91
N THR A 169 10.51 -8.69 -12.57
CA THR A 169 9.51 -8.59 -13.63
C THR A 169 8.14 -8.18 -13.09
N TYR A 170 7.30 -7.59 -13.95
CA TYR A 170 5.95 -7.17 -13.57
C TYR A 170 5.12 -8.33 -13.03
N LEU A 171 5.11 -9.48 -13.72
CA LEU A 171 4.38 -10.66 -13.26
C LEU A 171 4.89 -11.16 -11.90
N SER A 172 6.20 -11.11 -11.67
CA SER A 172 6.80 -11.44 -10.37
C SER A 172 6.38 -10.48 -9.27
N MET A 173 6.28 -9.19 -9.58
CA MET A 173 5.83 -8.16 -8.65
C MET A 173 4.34 -8.30 -8.32
N LEU A 174 3.53 -8.61 -9.32
CA LEU A 174 2.10 -8.87 -9.14
C LEU A 174 1.86 -10.05 -8.18
N ILE A 175 2.59 -11.16 -8.38
CA ILE A 175 2.53 -12.33 -7.48
C ILE A 175 3.00 -11.97 -6.05
N HIS A 176 4.05 -11.15 -5.93
CA HIS A 176 4.52 -10.66 -4.62
C HIS A 176 3.47 -9.79 -3.92
N GLN A 177 2.75 -8.95 -4.66
CA GLN A 177 1.65 -8.15 -4.12
C GLN A 177 0.47 -9.01 -3.69
N TYR A 178 0.12 -10.07 -4.44
CA TYR A 178 -0.93 -11.01 -4.03
C TYR A 178 -0.62 -11.70 -2.69
N GLU A 179 0.61 -12.18 -2.51
CA GLU A 179 1.02 -12.78 -1.24
C GLU A 179 0.83 -11.80 -0.07
N ARG A 180 1.30 -10.56 -0.22
CA ARG A 180 1.14 -9.52 0.79
C ARG A 180 -0.33 -9.15 1.03
N LEU A 181 -1.13 -9.05 -0.04
CA LEU A 181 -2.57 -8.82 0.04
C LEU A 181 -3.24 -9.90 0.90
N ILE A 182 -2.96 -11.18 0.61
CA ILE A 182 -3.58 -12.32 1.31
C ILE A 182 -3.24 -12.29 2.80
N ILE A 183 -1.97 -12.04 3.13
CA ILE A 183 -1.54 -11.90 4.53
C ILE A 183 -2.30 -10.75 5.21
N ASN A 184 -2.34 -9.58 4.58
CA ASN A 184 -3.04 -8.42 5.14
C ASN A 184 -4.56 -8.64 5.25
N CYS A 185 -5.20 -9.33 4.30
CA CYS A 185 -6.62 -9.69 4.38
C CYS A 185 -6.91 -10.57 5.61
N CYS A 186 -6.01 -11.50 5.94
CA CYS A 186 -6.14 -12.37 7.11
C CYS A 186 -5.87 -11.62 8.41
N ILE A 187 -4.76 -10.88 8.50
CA ILE A 187 -4.31 -10.31 9.78
C ILE A 187 -5.03 -8.99 10.08
N ASN A 188 -5.04 -8.04 9.15
CA ASN A 188 -5.46 -6.67 9.45
C ASN A 188 -6.96 -6.61 9.80
N SER A 189 -7.81 -7.27 9.01
CA SER A 189 -9.25 -7.24 9.22
C SER A 189 -9.68 -8.01 10.47
N THR A 190 -9.07 -9.18 10.74
CA THR A 190 -9.48 -10.02 11.88
C THR A 190 -9.00 -9.46 13.21
N THR A 191 -7.75 -9.00 13.30
CA THR A 191 -7.26 -8.30 14.51
C THR A 191 -8.05 -7.02 14.80
N ALA A 192 -8.42 -6.28 13.76
CA ALA A 192 -9.24 -5.08 13.90
C ALA A 192 -10.67 -5.38 14.41
N LEU A 193 -11.27 -6.49 14.01
CA LEU A 193 -12.60 -6.89 14.48
C LEU A 193 -12.57 -7.48 15.89
N LEU A 194 -11.62 -8.39 16.15
CA LEU A 194 -11.46 -9.09 17.43
C LEU A 194 -10.79 -8.24 18.50
N ASP A 195 -10.21 -7.10 18.11
CA ASP A 195 -9.47 -6.19 18.97
C ASP A 195 -8.32 -6.87 19.73
N CYS A 196 -7.49 -7.60 18.99
CA CYS A 196 -6.37 -8.36 19.53
C CYS A 196 -5.04 -8.00 18.86
N GLU A 197 -3.93 -8.30 19.52
CA GLU A 197 -2.60 -8.34 18.91
C GLU A 197 -2.51 -9.46 17.86
N ASN A 198 -1.53 -9.38 16.96
CA ASN A 198 -1.40 -10.37 15.89
C ASN A 198 -1.21 -11.80 16.44
N GLY A 199 -0.43 -11.98 17.51
CA GLY A 199 -0.11 -13.32 18.03
C GLY A 199 -1.34 -14.06 18.57
N GLU A 200 -2.31 -13.34 19.12
CA GLU A 200 -3.52 -13.90 19.74
C GLU A 200 -4.42 -14.63 18.72
N LEU A 201 -4.30 -14.32 17.42
CA LEU A 201 -4.99 -15.06 16.38
C LEU A 201 -4.54 -16.54 16.27
N LEU A 202 -3.40 -16.91 16.85
CA LEU A 202 -2.91 -18.29 16.88
C LEU A 202 -3.56 -19.12 18.00
N ASP A 203 -4.17 -18.46 18.98
CA ASP A 203 -4.71 -19.13 20.18
C ASP A 203 -6.13 -19.70 19.95
N SER A 204 -6.70 -19.50 18.77
CA SER A 204 -8.06 -19.93 18.43
C SER A 204 -8.10 -20.76 17.14
N SER A 205 -8.68 -21.95 17.23
CA SER A 205 -8.94 -22.76 16.04
C SER A 205 -9.98 -22.13 15.11
N GLN A 206 -10.81 -21.20 15.62
CA GLN A 206 -11.80 -20.49 14.83
C GLN A 206 -11.16 -19.42 13.95
N THR A 207 -10.14 -18.72 14.45
CA THR A 207 -9.36 -17.76 13.65
C THR A 207 -8.52 -18.48 12.61
N GLU A 208 -7.98 -19.66 12.92
CA GLU A 208 -7.33 -20.52 11.93
C GLU A 208 -8.29 -20.94 10.80
N HIS A 209 -9.50 -21.39 11.13
CA HIS A 209 -10.52 -21.76 10.15
C HIS A 209 -10.96 -20.56 9.29
N LEU A 210 -11.15 -19.39 9.93
CA LEU A 210 -11.47 -18.15 9.25
C LEU A 210 -10.37 -17.76 8.27
N ASN A 211 -9.10 -17.77 8.70
CA ASN A 211 -7.95 -17.47 7.84
C ASN A 211 -7.86 -18.44 6.66
N SER A 212 -8.08 -19.75 6.88
CA SER A 212 -8.15 -20.73 5.79
C SER A 212 -9.21 -20.37 4.75
N THR A 213 -10.37 -19.88 5.19
CA THR A 213 -11.47 -19.47 4.31
C THR A 213 -11.16 -18.19 3.55
N ILE A 214 -10.61 -17.17 4.22
CA ILE A 214 -10.14 -15.93 3.60
C ILE A 214 -9.10 -16.24 2.52
N ILE A 215 -8.12 -17.09 2.82
CA ILE A 215 -7.05 -17.48 1.90
C ILE A 215 -7.64 -18.15 0.65
N LYS A 216 -8.59 -19.08 0.81
CA LYS A 216 -9.22 -19.77 -0.34
C LYS A 216 -9.92 -18.80 -1.30
N GLU A 217 -10.68 -17.85 -0.76
CA GLU A 217 -11.32 -16.80 -1.58
C GLU A 217 -10.29 -15.95 -2.31
N CYS A 218 -9.22 -15.54 -1.60
CA CYS A 218 -8.17 -14.72 -2.21
C CYS A 218 -7.38 -15.50 -3.27
N ILE A 219 -7.12 -16.80 -3.10
CA ILE A 219 -6.47 -17.64 -4.12
C ILE A 219 -7.31 -17.67 -5.39
N ALA A 220 -8.63 -17.89 -5.28
CA ALA A 220 -9.51 -17.91 -6.44
C ALA A 220 -9.49 -16.57 -7.19
N VAL A 221 -9.59 -15.45 -6.45
CA VAL A 221 -9.56 -14.10 -7.02
C VAL A 221 -8.20 -13.77 -7.65
N THR A 222 -7.09 -14.01 -6.95
CA THR A 222 -5.76 -13.62 -7.43
C THR A 222 -5.30 -14.45 -8.63
N LYS A 223 -5.68 -15.73 -8.69
CA LYS A 223 -5.45 -16.55 -9.89
C LYS A 223 -6.26 -16.04 -11.08
N ASN A 224 -7.56 -15.80 -10.89
CA ASN A 224 -8.40 -15.24 -11.95
C ASN A 224 -7.90 -13.86 -12.41
N HIS A 225 -7.51 -12.97 -11.49
CA HIS A 225 -6.91 -11.68 -11.84
C HIS A 225 -5.62 -11.83 -12.64
N PHE A 226 -4.76 -12.79 -12.28
CA PHE A 226 -3.53 -13.06 -13.02
C PHE A 226 -3.82 -13.52 -14.46
N ASP A 227 -4.81 -14.41 -14.63
CA ASP A 227 -5.23 -14.87 -15.95
C ASP A 227 -5.80 -13.72 -16.80
N THR A 228 -6.64 -12.85 -16.21
CA THR A 228 -7.14 -11.64 -16.87
C THR A 228 -6.00 -10.73 -17.31
N VAL A 229 -5.01 -10.48 -16.44
CA VAL A 229 -3.82 -9.69 -16.79
C VAL A 229 -3.06 -10.32 -17.95
N LEU A 230 -2.87 -11.64 -17.96
CA LEU A 230 -2.19 -12.32 -19.07
C LEU A 230 -2.98 -12.23 -20.39
N GLN A 231 -4.30 -12.23 -20.33
CA GLN A 231 -5.17 -12.13 -21.50
C GLN A 231 -5.19 -10.71 -22.06
N GLU A 232 -5.53 -9.71 -21.22
CA GLU A 232 -5.65 -8.31 -21.63
C GLU A 232 -4.31 -7.70 -22.04
N LYS A 233 -3.22 -8.13 -21.41
CA LYS A 233 -1.87 -7.55 -21.61
C LYS A 233 -0.93 -8.56 -22.28
N SER A 234 -1.50 -9.51 -23.04
CA SER A 234 -0.76 -10.58 -23.69
C SER A 234 0.42 -10.06 -24.54
N ASP A 235 0.23 -8.96 -25.25
CA ASP A 235 1.23 -8.42 -26.18
C ASP A 235 2.45 -7.81 -25.48
N PHE A 236 2.32 -7.47 -24.19
CA PHE A 236 3.40 -6.86 -23.42
C PHE A 236 4.36 -7.87 -22.80
N PHE A 237 3.98 -9.16 -22.74
CA PHE A 237 4.77 -10.17 -22.05
C PHE A 237 5.40 -11.18 -23.03
N PRO A 238 6.73 -11.34 -23.05
CA PRO A 238 7.39 -12.43 -23.75
C PRO A 238 6.86 -13.80 -23.28
N GLN A 239 6.80 -14.79 -24.17
CA GLN A 239 6.28 -16.12 -23.84
C GLN A 239 7.00 -16.78 -22.64
N LEU A 240 8.32 -16.58 -22.54
CA LEU A 240 9.12 -17.09 -21.42
C LEU A 240 8.72 -16.43 -20.09
N GLU A 241 8.41 -15.14 -20.10
CA GLU A 241 7.95 -14.41 -18.91
C GLU A 241 6.56 -14.92 -18.49
N LYS A 242 5.64 -15.12 -19.43
CA LYS A 242 4.32 -15.72 -19.15
C LYS A 242 4.46 -17.10 -18.47
N LYS A 243 5.30 -17.97 -19.05
CA LYS A 243 5.53 -19.33 -18.52
C LYS A 243 6.15 -19.30 -17.12
N SER A 244 7.18 -18.49 -16.91
CA SER A 244 7.82 -18.36 -15.58
C SER A 244 6.88 -17.73 -14.54
N GLY A 245 6.06 -16.76 -14.95
CA GLY A 245 5.00 -16.16 -14.14
C GLY A 245 3.98 -17.19 -13.67
N LEU A 246 3.46 -18.04 -14.56
CA LEU A 246 2.52 -19.11 -14.21
C LEU A 246 3.11 -20.13 -13.22
N ILE A 247 4.35 -20.58 -13.46
CA ILE A 247 5.04 -21.51 -12.54
C ILE A 247 5.20 -20.86 -11.15
N LYS A 248 5.58 -19.58 -11.12
CA LYS A 248 5.75 -18.83 -9.87
C LYS A 248 4.41 -18.59 -9.17
N LEU A 249 3.34 -18.32 -9.90
CA LEU A 249 2.00 -18.15 -9.36
C LEU A 249 1.56 -19.43 -8.65
N GLU A 250 1.67 -20.58 -9.32
CA GLU A 250 1.24 -21.88 -8.76
C GLU A 250 2.02 -22.28 -7.50
N SER A 251 3.32 -22.00 -7.48
CA SER A 251 4.17 -22.28 -6.31
C SER A 251 3.98 -21.29 -5.16
N THR A 252 3.68 -20.02 -5.46
CA THR A 252 3.56 -18.97 -4.44
C THR A 252 2.14 -18.88 -3.86
N ILE A 253 1.13 -18.90 -4.73
CA ILE A 253 -0.30 -18.75 -4.40
C ILE A 253 -0.92 -20.14 -4.20
N ASN A 254 -0.39 -20.83 -3.20
CA ASN A 254 -0.79 -22.17 -2.79
C ASN A 254 -1.31 -22.16 -1.36
N LEU A 255 -2.42 -22.85 -1.09
CA LEU A 255 -3.11 -22.83 0.20
C LEU A 255 -2.19 -23.22 1.38
N GLY A 256 -1.47 -24.34 1.28
CA GLY A 256 -0.62 -24.80 2.39
C GLY A 256 0.51 -23.83 2.69
N ARG A 257 1.13 -23.28 1.63
CA ARG A 257 2.18 -22.27 1.75
C ARG A 257 1.66 -20.98 2.36
N LEU A 258 0.49 -20.50 1.93
CA LEU A 258 -0.10 -19.26 2.42
C LEU A 258 -0.58 -19.37 3.87
N ILE A 259 -1.15 -20.50 4.28
CA ILE A 259 -1.45 -20.77 5.70
C ILE A 259 -0.18 -20.69 6.53
N HIS A 260 0.88 -21.37 6.08
CA HIS A 260 2.17 -21.33 6.77
C HIS A 260 2.73 -19.91 6.87
N LEU A 261 2.66 -19.12 5.79
CA LEU A 261 3.13 -17.73 5.80
C LEU A 261 2.32 -16.82 6.72
N VAL A 262 1.00 -16.96 6.74
CA VAL A 262 0.15 -16.19 7.67
C VAL A 262 0.55 -16.52 9.10
N ASN A 263 0.63 -17.80 9.46
CA ASN A 263 1.05 -18.22 10.81
C ASN A 263 2.46 -17.72 11.17
N LEU A 264 3.40 -17.78 10.24
CA LEU A 264 4.75 -17.26 10.44
C LEU A 264 4.76 -15.74 10.68
N ASN A 265 3.92 -14.98 9.96
CA ASN A 265 3.78 -13.54 10.18
C ASN A 265 3.16 -13.23 11.53
N LEU A 266 2.10 -13.96 11.93
CA LEU A 266 1.49 -13.84 13.25
C LEU A 266 2.51 -14.10 14.37
N GLN A 267 3.35 -15.12 14.23
CA GLN A 267 4.42 -15.41 15.19
C GLN A 267 5.50 -14.32 15.24
N ARG A 268 6.02 -13.89 14.07
CA ARG A 268 7.09 -12.87 14.00
C ARG A 268 6.65 -11.50 14.48
N THR A 269 5.36 -11.21 14.36
CA THR A 269 4.76 -9.93 14.75
C THR A 269 3.83 -10.07 15.94
N ALA A 270 4.00 -11.11 16.76
CA ALA A 270 3.02 -11.52 17.77
C ALA A 270 2.58 -10.39 18.71
N ARG A 271 3.52 -9.54 19.14
CA ARG A 271 3.28 -8.40 20.04
C ARG A 271 2.90 -7.10 19.33
N ASN A 272 2.73 -7.14 18.01
CA ASN A 272 2.39 -5.96 17.23
C ASN A 272 0.87 -5.88 17.07
N SER A 273 0.36 -4.65 17.04
CA SER A 273 -0.99 -4.35 16.59
C SER A 273 -0.96 -4.05 15.09
N SER A 274 -1.92 -4.60 14.34
CA SER A 274 -2.04 -4.31 12.90
C SER A 274 -2.36 -2.83 12.65
N SER A 275 -2.01 -2.33 11.47
CA SER A 275 -2.29 -0.93 11.09
C SER A 275 -3.79 -0.63 11.15
N MET A 276 -4.62 -1.52 10.63
CA MET A 276 -6.08 -1.36 10.63
C MET A 276 -6.67 -1.37 12.04
N ARG A 277 -6.14 -2.20 12.94
CA ARG A 277 -6.56 -2.15 14.35
C ARG A 277 -6.19 -0.80 14.97
N ASN A 278 -4.97 -0.31 14.73
CA ASN A 278 -4.54 0.99 15.24
C ASN A 278 -5.37 2.15 14.66
N ASP A 279 -5.70 2.12 13.38
CA ASP A 279 -6.53 3.13 12.71
C ASP A 279 -7.94 3.24 13.35
N LEU A 280 -8.49 2.12 13.84
CA LEU A 280 -9.78 2.08 14.53
C LEU A 280 -9.69 2.32 16.04
N ALA A 281 -8.63 1.85 16.69
CA ALA A 281 -8.45 1.98 18.14
C ALA A 281 -7.98 3.38 18.55
N TYR A 282 -7.27 4.08 17.66
CA TYR A 282 -6.72 5.42 17.88
C TYR A 282 -7.10 6.35 16.73
N PRO A 283 -8.41 6.60 16.51
CA PRO A 283 -8.87 7.46 15.42
C PRO A 283 -8.37 8.90 15.62
N VAL A 284 -8.23 9.63 14.51
CA VAL A 284 -7.90 11.06 14.56
C VAL A 284 -9.20 11.83 14.90
N PRO A 285 -9.25 12.63 15.99
CA PRO A 285 -10.44 13.37 16.36
C PRO A 285 -10.93 14.27 15.21
N GLY A 286 -12.25 14.24 14.98
CA GLY A 286 -12.89 14.99 13.89
C GLY A 286 -12.64 14.43 12.48
N GLN A 287 -12.03 13.25 12.34
CA GLN A 287 -11.85 12.56 11.07
C GLN A 287 -12.44 11.16 11.15
N HIS A 288 -13.07 10.74 10.04
CA HIS A 288 -13.51 9.37 9.90
C HIS A 288 -12.29 8.43 9.94
N PRO A 289 -12.33 7.30 10.67
CA PRO A 289 -11.24 6.34 10.67
C PRO A 289 -10.89 5.90 9.25
N ASP A 290 -9.63 6.09 8.88
CA ASP A 290 -9.13 5.82 7.53
C ASP A 290 -8.38 4.49 7.50
N THR A 291 -9.05 3.44 7.02
CA THR A 291 -8.48 2.09 6.92
C THR A 291 -8.29 1.66 5.47
N GLU A 292 -7.27 0.83 5.23
CA GLU A 292 -7.00 0.27 3.88
C GLU A 292 -7.96 -0.86 3.47
N ILE A 293 -9.08 -1.08 4.18
CA ILE A 293 -9.97 -2.24 3.98
C ILE A 293 -10.47 -2.36 2.53
N ALA A 294 -10.75 -1.24 1.87
CA ALA A 294 -11.21 -1.20 0.49
C ALA A 294 -10.16 -1.70 -0.52
N ALA A 295 -8.88 -1.50 -0.20
CA ALA A 295 -7.73 -1.93 -1.01
C ALA A 295 -7.27 -3.36 -0.69
N LEU A 296 -7.79 -3.93 0.41
CA LEU A 296 -7.49 -5.28 0.90
C LEU A 296 -8.66 -6.21 0.62
N ASN A 297 -9.42 -6.60 1.65
CA ASN A 297 -10.59 -7.48 1.51
C ASN A 297 -11.63 -6.90 0.54
N GLY A 298 -11.76 -5.56 0.48
CA GLY A 298 -12.65 -4.89 -0.45
C GLY A 298 -12.26 -5.03 -1.91
N TRP A 299 -10.96 -5.12 -2.22
CA TRP A 299 -10.49 -5.38 -3.58
C TRP A 299 -10.82 -6.82 -3.98
N VAL A 300 -10.62 -7.78 -3.07
CA VAL A 300 -10.99 -9.19 -3.27
C VAL A 300 -12.50 -9.31 -3.51
N ALA A 301 -13.30 -8.63 -2.68
CA ALA A 301 -14.75 -8.59 -2.79
C ALA A 301 -15.22 -7.96 -4.12
N TYR A 302 -14.61 -6.83 -4.51
CA TYR A 302 -14.89 -6.16 -5.77
C TYR A 302 -14.58 -7.06 -6.96
N TRP A 303 -13.36 -7.59 -7.06
CA TRP A 303 -12.96 -8.43 -8.18
C TRP A 303 -13.83 -9.68 -8.28
N GLY A 304 -14.12 -10.31 -7.14
CA GLY A 304 -14.98 -11.48 -7.09
C GLY A 304 -16.38 -11.21 -7.63
N ARG A 305 -17.02 -10.11 -7.24
CA ARG A 305 -18.33 -9.72 -7.78
C ARG A 305 -18.28 -9.46 -9.29
N THR A 306 -17.26 -8.74 -9.76
CA THR A 306 -17.12 -8.39 -11.19
C THR A 306 -16.88 -9.62 -12.08
N HIS A 307 -16.22 -10.66 -11.56
CA HIS A 307 -15.86 -11.86 -12.32
C HIS A 307 -16.63 -13.12 -11.93
N GLY A 308 -17.74 -12.98 -11.18
CA GLY A 308 -18.60 -14.11 -10.80
C GLY A 308 -17.97 -15.10 -9.81
N LEU A 309 -16.95 -14.70 -9.05
CA LEU A 309 -16.31 -15.51 -8.01
C LEU A 309 -16.93 -15.23 -6.64
N ARG A 310 -17.14 -16.29 -5.87
CA ARG A 310 -17.71 -16.18 -4.52
C ARG A 310 -16.66 -15.69 -3.52
N THR A 311 -16.90 -14.52 -2.93
CA THR A 311 -16.06 -13.92 -1.88
C THR A 311 -16.87 -13.47 -0.65
N PRO A 312 -17.77 -14.32 -0.10
CA PRO A 312 -18.66 -13.91 0.98
C PRO A 312 -17.92 -13.47 2.25
N VAL A 313 -16.82 -14.13 2.62
CA VAL A 313 -16.09 -13.80 3.85
C VAL A 313 -15.34 -12.48 3.69
N ASN A 314 -14.63 -12.27 2.57
CA ASN A 314 -13.97 -10.99 2.31
C ASN A 314 -14.98 -9.83 2.21
N SER A 315 -16.16 -10.07 1.60
CA SER A 315 -17.24 -9.08 1.54
C SER A 315 -17.80 -8.74 2.91
N LEU A 316 -17.98 -9.75 3.77
CA LEU A 316 -18.44 -9.56 5.15
C LEU A 316 -17.42 -8.78 5.98
N LEU A 317 -16.14 -9.15 5.92
CA LEU A 317 -15.06 -8.47 6.65
C LEU A 317 -14.95 -7.00 6.24
N GLN A 318 -15.05 -6.72 4.93
CA GLN A 318 -15.12 -5.34 4.44
C GLN A 318 -16.27 -4.57 5.08
N THR A 319 -17.48 -5.15 5.05
CA THR A 319 -18.69 -4.51 5.57
C THR A 319 -18.59 -4.24 7.08
N LEU A 320 -18.10 -5.22 7.85
CA LEU A 320 -17.98 -5.10 9.31
C LEU A 320 -16.95 -4.04 9.72
N ILE A 321 -15.82 -3.95 9.02
CA ILE A 321 -14.80 -2.93 9.30
C ILE A 321 -15.33 -1.53 8.98
N LEU A 322 -16.01 -1.35 7.83
CA LEU A 322 -16.61 -0.07 7.47
C LEU A 322 -17.68 0.34 8.50
N ALA A 323 -18.58 -0.58 8.86
CA ALA A 323 -19.58 -0.32 9.89
C ALA A 323 -18.95 0.03 11.25
N LYS A 324 -17.86 -0.65 11.65
CA LYS A 324 -17.13 -0.33 12.87
C LYS A 324 -16.54 1.09 12.81
N ALA A 325 -15.97 1.49 11.67
CA ALA A 325 -15.44 2.83 11.46
C ALA A 325 -16.54 3.90 11.54
N ASP A 326 -17.70 3.68 10.91
CA ASP A 326 -18.86 4.58 10.98
C ASP A 326 -19.34 4.78 12.42
N ILE A 327 -19.43 3.69 13.19
CA ILE A 327 -19.86 3.71 14.60
C ILE A 327 -18.85 4.50 15.46
N ILE A 328 -17.55 4.28 15.26
CA ILE A 328 -16.49 5.02 15.97
C ILE A 328 -16.58 6.51 15.65
N ASN A 329 -16.66 6.87 14.36
CA ASN A 329 -16.76 8.26 13.93
C ASN A 329 -17.98 8.98 14.53
N LYS A 330 -19.12 8.28 14.63
CA LYS A 330 -20.33 8.82 15.25
C LYS A 330 -20.13 9.08 16.75
N ARG A 331 -19.51 8.14 17.49
CA ARG A 331 -19.23 8.30 18.93
C ARG A 331 -18.35 9.50 19.19
N GLU A 332 -17.25 9.63 18.45
CA GLU A 332 -16.34 10.79 18.57
C GLU A 332 -17.07 12.11 18.26
N SER A 333 -17.97 12.12 17.28
CA SER A 333 -18.75 13.32 16.94
C SER A 333 -19.75 13.70 18.04
N ASP A 334 -20.36 12.72 18.70
CA ASP A 334 -21.30 12.93 19.80
C ASP A 334 -20.57 13.39 21.07
N ASP A 335 -19.40 12.82 21.38
CA ASP A 335 -18.57 13.23 22.53
C ASP A 335 -18.08 14.68 22.38
N ILE A 336 -17.64 15.09 21.19
CA ILE A 336 -17.28 16.49 20.89
C ILE A 336 -18.46 17.43 21.11
N ARG A 337 -19.68 17.03 20.74
CA ARG A 337 -20.89 17.86 20.94
C ARG A 337 -21.22 18.03 22.42
N ILE A 338 -21.02 17.01 23.24
CA ILE A 338 -21.24 17.07 24.69
C ILE A 338 -20.22 18.03 25.32
N GLU A 339 -18.93 17.92 25.00
CA GLU A 339 -17.89 18.81 25.52
C GLU A 339 -18.10 20.29 25.14
N VAL A 340 -18.65 20.57 23.95
CA VAL A 340 -18.96 21.94 23.51
C VAL A 340 -20.26 22.45 24.14
N GLY A 341 -21.25 21.58 24.36
CA GLY A 341 -22.54 21.93 24.96
C GLY A 341 -22.50 22.21 26.47
N GLU A 342 -21.51 21.67 27.20
CA GLU A 342 -21.31 21.94 28.63
C GLU A 342 -20.52 23.24 28.90
N ASN A 343 -20.01 23.91 27.86
CA ASN A 343 -19.22 25.15 27.96
C ASN A 343 -20.01 26.42 27.52
N ILE A 344 -21.35 26.36 27.45
CA ILE A 344 -22.22 27.50 27.09
C ILE A 344 -23.08 27.93 28.27
#